data_AF-A0A9Y6M0V1-F1
#
_entry.id   AF-A0A9Y6M0V1-F1
#
_cell.length_a   1.000
_cell.length_b   1.000
_cell.length_c   1.000
_cell.angle_alpha   90.00
_cell.angle_beta   90.00
_cell.angle_gamma   90.00
#
_symmetry.space_group_name_H-M   'P 1'
#
loop_
_entity.id
_entity.type
_entity.pdbx_description
1 polymer ?
#
loop_
_entity_poly.entity_id
_entity_poly.type
_entity_poly.pdbx_seq_one_letter_code
_entity_poly.pdbx_strand_id
1 'polypeptide(L)'
;MFLSVGLMILTIAIGVISVNGATYKKLGDEAVLSPGSMPNLITSITWKHGPDIAVEWYGKETFAYREFKGRCKLDFNTGALTISNLTVKDSGIYTAEINNRVMNPTKITVISAVPKPTVSKSCNPEMTICTLTCEAQAITGVEPVIYSWVISAKQRVQSSSNQLSIAKLWVTLP
;
A
#
# COMPACT_ATOMS: atom_id res chain seq x y z
N MET A 1 -27.72 -19.64 -34.76
CA MET A 1 -27.44 -18.41 -33.99
C MET A 1 -26.78 -18.84 -32.68
N PHE A 2 -25.44 -18.83 -32.63
CA PHE A 2 -24.69 -19.21 -31.44
C PHE A 2 -24.47 -17.95 -30.59
N LEU A 3 -25.08 -17.86 -29.41
CA LEU A 3 -24.72 -16.83 -28.43
C LEU A 3 -23.49 -17.31 -27.66
N SER A 4 -22.33 -16.70 -27.93
CA SER A 4 -21.14 -16.89 -27.10
C SER A 4 -21.36 -16.19 -25.76
N VAL A 5 -21.39 -16.95 -24.67
CA VAL A 5 -21.36 -16.40 -23.31
C VAL A 5 -19.93 -15.92 -23.06
N GLY A 6 -19.71 -14.61 -23.17
CA GLY A 6 -18.44 -13.96 -22.88
C GLY A 6 -18.11 -14.09 -21.40
N LEU A 7 -17.01 -14.79 -21.09
CA LEU A 7 -16.45 -14.92 -19.76
C LEU A 7 -15.90 -13.55 -19.31
N MET A 8 -16.67 -12.81 -18.51
CA MET A 8 -16.21 -11.59 -17.85
C MET A 8 -15.21 -11.96 -16.75
N ILE A 9 -13.92 -11.94 -17.08
CA ILE A 9 -12.84 -12.06 -16.09
C ILE A 9 -12.79 -10.74 -15.32
N LEU A 10 -13.35 -10.76 -14.11
CA LEU A 10 -13.24 -9.67 -13.15
C LEU A 10 -11.77 -9.58 -12.68
N THR A 11 -10.97 -8.76 -13.35
CA THR A 11 -9.64 -8.41 -12.86
C THR A 11 -9.81 -7.51 -11.63
N ILE A 12 -9.59 -8.06 -10.44
CA ILE A 12 -9.44 -7.26 -9.23
C ILE A 12 -8.09 -6.54 -9.38
N ALA A 13 -8.13 -5.35 -9.98
CA ALA A 13 -7.00 -4.44 -9.92
C ALA A 13 -6.82 -4.07 -8.44
N ILE A 14 -5.75 -4.58 -7.81
CA ILE A 14 -5.31 -4.10 -6.51
C ILE A 14 -4.79 -2.68 -6.75
N GLY A 15 -5.72 -1.73 -6.78
CA GLY A 15 -5.41 -0.32 -6.93
C GLY A 15 -4.61 0.14 -5.71
N VAL A 16 -3.42 0.67 -5.95
CA VAL A 16 -2.64 1.35 -4.92
C VAL A 16 -3.45 2.56 -4.49
N ILE A 17 -4.00 2.55 -3.27
CA ILE A 17 -4.71 3.69 -2.70
C ILE A 17 -3.65 4.73 -2.34
N SER A 18 -3.56 5.81 -3.11
CA SER A 18 -2.76 6.98 -2.76
C SER A 18 -3.60 7.89 -1.87
N VAL A 19 -3.42 7.77 -0.55
CA VAL A 19 -3.94 8.75 0.41
C VAL A 19 -2.85 9.79 0.60
N ASN A 20 -3.13 11.05 0.30
CA ASN A 20 -2.22 12.20 0.48
C ASN A 20 -0.87 12.12 -0.26
N GLY A 21 -0.83 11.51 -1.46
CA GLY A 21 0.39 11.44 -2.27
C GLY A 21 1.46 10.48 -1.74
N ALA A 22 1.19 9.78 -0.63
CA ALA A 22 2.04 8.71 -0.12
C ALA A 22 1.70 7.39 -0.80
N THR A 23 2.72 6.74 -1.37
CA THR A 23 2.57 5.41 -1.95
C THR A 23 2.81 4.35 -0.87
N TYR A 24 1.79 3.55 -0.55
CA TYR A 24 1.93 2.47 0.41
C TYR A 24 2.51 1.21 -0.24
N LYS A 25 3.45 0.57 0.45
CA LYS A 25 4.09 -0.68 0.04
C LYS A 25 4.03 -1.69 1.19
N LYS A 26 3.95 -2.97 0.85
CA LYS A 26 3.87 -4.04 1.84
C LYS A 26 5.28 -4.46 2.28
N LEU A 27 5.45 -4.73 3.57
CA LEU A 27 6.66 -5.32 4.13
C LEU A 27 7.01 -6.64 3.43
N GLY A 28 8.28 -6.81 3.08
CA GLY A 28 8.83 -7.97 2.39
C GLY A 28 8.57 -8.00 0.88
N ASP A 29 7.77 -7.07 0.36
CA ASP A 29 7.41 -7.00 -1.05
C ASP A 29 8.45 -6.20 -1.87
N GLU A 30 8.17 -5.99 -3.16
CA GLU A 30 8.98 -5.15 -4.05
C GLU A 30 8.38 -3.74 -4.24
N ALA A 31 9.23 -2.72 -4.28
CA ALA A 31 8.87 -1.38 -4.75
C ALA A 31 9.62 -1.04 -6.03
N VAL A 32 8.86 -0.66 -7.06
CA VAL A 32 9.40 -0.01 -8.27
C VAL A 32 9.14 1.49 -8.15
N LEU A 33 10.22 2.27 -8.20
CA LEU A 33 10.22 3.73 -8.18
C LEU A 33 10.57 4.23 -9.56
N SER A 34 9.69 5.05 -10.14
CA SER A 34 9.89 5.61 -11.47
C SER A 34 10.27 7.09 -11.37
N PRO A 35 11.33 7.54 -12.08
CA PRO A 35 11.73 8.95 -12.08
C PRO A 35 10.78 9.86 -12.87
N GLY A 36 9.84 9.28 -13.63
CA GLY A 36 8.90 10.00 -14.50
C GLY A 36 9.35 9.99 -15.95
N SER A 37 9.10 11.09 -16.67
CA SER A 37 9.48 11.22 -18.08
C SER A 37 10.98 11.46 -18.23
N MET A 38 11.63 10.72 -19.13
CA MET A 38 13.08 10.61 -19.23
C MET A 38 13.65 11.14 -20.54
N PRO A 39 14.88 11.68 -20.55
CA PRO A 39 15.61 11.93 -21.79
C PRO A 39 15.90 10.63 -22.55
N ASN A 40 16.03 10.72 -23.86
CA ASN A 40 16.16 9.56 -24.76
C ASN A 40 17.38 8.67 -24.48
N LEU A 41 18.44 9.20 -23.86
CA LEU A 41 19.65 8.45 -23.51
C LEU A 41 20.03 8.74 -22.06
N ILE A 42 20.18 7.70 -21.25
CA ILE A 42 20.62 7.78 -19.86
C ILE A 42 22.09 7.38 -19.78
N THR A 43 22.94 8.27 -19.27
CA THR A 43 24.39 8.08 -19.10
C THR A 43 24.81 7.99 -17.63
N SER A 44 23.95 8.47 -16.72
CA SER A 44 24.16 8.38 -15.28
C SER A 44 22.82 8.33 -14.53
N ILE A 45 22.75 7.55 -13.47
CA ILE A 45 21.58 7.44 -12.59
C ILE A 45 22.08 7.48 -11.14
N THR A 46 21.49 8.32 -10.32
CA THR A 46 21.70 8.32 -8.87
C THR A 46 20.33 8.37 -8.18
N TRP A 47 20.05 7.41 -7.31
CA TRP A 47 18.89 7.42 -6.44
C TRP A 47 19.32 7.71 -5.01
N LYS A 48 18.65 8.67 -4.38
CA LYS A 48 18.85 9.07 -2.97
C LYS A 48 17.64 8.67 -2.14
N HIS A 49 17.88 8.21 -0.93
CA HIS A 49 16.86 7.99 0.11
C HIS A 49 17.11 9.03 1.20
N GLY A 50 16.23 10.02 1.30
CA GLY A 50 16.50 11.24 2.07
C GLY A 50 17.74 11.97 1.53
N PRO A 51 18.68 12.38 2.41
CA PRO A 51 19.91 13.07 1.98
C PRO A 51 20.97 12.13 1.40
N ASP A 52 20.82 10.82 1.60
CA ASP A 52 21.89 9.86 1.38
C ASP A 52 21.71 9.08 0.07
N ILE A 53 22.82 8.81 -0.63
CA ILE A 53 22.81 7.99 -1.84
C ILE A 53 22.44 6.55 -1.47
N ALA A 54 21.46 6.00 -2.17
CA ALA A 54 21.03 4.61 -2.06
C ALA A 54 21.74 3.76 -3.12
N VAL A 55 21.68 4.20 -4.38
CA VAL A 55 22.26 3.51 -5.53
C VAL A 55 22.72 4.52 -6.57
N GLU A 56 23.86 4.30 -7.21
CA GLU A 56 24.31 5.10 -8.36
C GLU A 56 24.93 4.24 -9.46
N TRP A 57 24.93 4.79 -10.67
CA TRP A 57 25.48 4.16 -11.87
C TRP A 57 25.98 5.23 -12.84
N TYR A 58 27.15 5.01 -13.44
CA TYR A 58 27.82 5.91 -14.38
C TYR A 58 28.33 5.17 -15.62
N GLY A 59 27.46 4.43 -16.31
CA GLY A 59 27.81 3.79 -17.60
C GLY A 59 28.55 2.46 -17.53
N LYS A 60 29.04 2.04 -16.35
CA LYS A 60 29.83 0.81 -16.20
C LYS A 60 29.26 -0.11 -15.12
N GLU A 61 29.41 0.29 -13.87
CA GLU A 61 29.04 -0.51 -12.70
C GLU A 61 28.01 0.24 -11.86
N THR A 62 27.18 -0.53 -11.16
CA THR A 62 26.17 -0.03 -10.24
C THR A 62 26.68 -0.18 -8.82
N PHE A 63 26.70 0.91 -8.07
CA PHE A 63 27.10 0.94 -6.67
C PHE A 63 25.88 1.11 -5.78
N ALA A 64 25.62 0.13 -4.92
CA ALA A 64 24.58 0.20 -3.91
C ALA A 64 25.20 0.43 -2.53
N TYR A 65 24.54 1.24 -1.70
CA TYR A 65 25.06 1.71 -0.42
C TYR A 65 24.23 1.20 0.76
N ARG A 66 24.86 1.07 1.92
CA ARG A 66 24.24 0.71 3.21
C ARG A 66 23.27 -0.49 3.09
N GLU A 67 22.03 -0.32 3.55
CA GLU A 67 20.94 -1.29 3.50
C GLU A 67 20.49 -1.66 2.09
N PHE A 68 20.83 -0.89 1.04
CA PHE A 68 20.40 -1.15 -0.34
C PHE A 68 21.27 -2.19 -1.07
N LYS A 69 22.42 -2.56 -0.48
CA LYS A 69 23.33 -3.59 -1.03
C LYS A 69 22.61 -4.91 -1.23
N GLY A 70 22.65 -5.44 -2.46
CA GLY A 70 22.06 -6.73 -2.82
C GLY A 70 20.52 -6.75 -2.93
N ARG A 71 19.85 -5.61 -2.72
CA ARG A 71 18.38 -5.50 -2.80
C ARG A 71 17.87 -4.63 -3.95
N CYS A 72 18.78 -3.93 -4.64
CA CYS A 72 18.40 -2.96 -5.66
C CYS A 72 18.73 -3.40 -7.09
N LYS A 73 17.86 -3.03 -8.03
CA LYS A 73 18.07 -3.16 -9.47
C LYS A 73 17.70 -1.86 -10.17
N LEU A 74 18.56 -1.40 -11.09
CA LEU A 74 18.28 -0.25 -11.95
C LEU A 74 17.88 -0.72 -13.34
N ASP A 75 16.86 -0.07 -13.90
CA ASP A 75 16.58 -0.11 -15.33
C ASP A 75 17.30 1.06 -16.01
N PHE A 76 18.31 0.75 -16.83
CA PHE A 76 19.13 1.77 -17.50
C PHE A 76 18.41 2.48 -18.65
N ASN A 77 17.27 1.97 -19.12
CA ASN A 77 16.48 2.61 -20.17
C ASN A 77 15.48 3.62 -19.59
N THR A 78 14.88 3.28 -18.45
CA THR A 78 13.82 4.09 -17.82
C THR A 78 14.28 4.86 -16.59
N GLY A 79 15.46 4.54 -16.05
CA GLY A 79 15.95 5.10 -14.80
C GLY A 79 15.23 4.58 -13.55
N ALA A 80 14.33 3.60 -13.69
CA ALA A 80 13.55 3.07 -12.58
C ALA A 80 14.44 2.28 -11.59
N LEU A 81 14.12 2.41 -10.30
CA LEU A 81 14.76 1.67 -9.22
C LEU A 81 13.77 0.65 -8.65
N THR A 82 14.14 -0.62 -8.73
CA THR A 82 13.51 -1.71 -7.98
C THR A 82 14.24 -1.90 -6.65
N ILE A 83 13.49 -1.97 -5.56
CA ILE A 83 13.97 -2.34 -4.21
C ILE A 83 13.20 -3.57 -3.76
N SER A 84 13.90 -4.68 -3.52
CA SER A 84 13.32 -5.94 -3.06
C SER A 84 13.39 -6.10 -1.54
N ASN A 85 12.55 -6.99 -1.01
CA ASN A 85 12.48 -7.34 0.41
C ASN A 85 12.38 -6.09 1.30
N LEU A 86 11.33 -5.29 1.07
CA LEU A 86 11.14 -4.02 1.76
C LEU A 86 11.02 -4.18 3.26
N THR A 87 11.63 -3.25 3.99
CA THR A 87 11.56 -3.11 5.43
C THR A 87 10.91 -1.78 5.79
N VAL A 88 10.43 -1.65 7.03
CA VAL A 88 9.84 -0.38 7.51
C VAL A 88 10.83 0.79 7.39
N LYS A 89 12.14 0.52 7.50
CA LYS A 89 13.23 1.50 7.36
C LYS A 89 13.41 2.03 5.93
N ASP A 90 12.94 1.29 4.93
CA ASP A 90 12.95 1.75 3.54
C ASP A 90 11.86 2.81 3.28
N SER A 91 10.99 3.11 4.24
CA SER A 91 10.04 4.23 4.16
C SER A 91 10.78 5.56 4.06
N GLY A 92 10.25 6.49 3.28
CA GLY A 92 10.84 7.82 3.15
C GLY A 92 10.65 8.43 1.77
N ILE A 93 11.38 9.51 1.55
CA ILE A 93 11.40 10.23 0.27
C ILE A 93 12.58 9.73 -0.54
N TYR A 94 12.30 9.39 -1.80
CA TYR A 94 13.29 9.00 -2.78
C TYR A 94 13.36 10.05 -3.88
N THR A 95 14.57 10.41 -4.28
CA THR A 95 14.81 11.36 -5.37
C THR A 95 15.81 10.76 -6.34
N ALA A 96 15.45 10.75 -7.62
CA ALA A 96 16.36 10.38 -8.68
C ALA A 96 17.08 11.61 -9.22
N GLU A 97 18.33 11.43 -9.61
CA GLU A 97 19.14 12.37 -10.36
C GLU A 97 19.68 11.64 -11.57
N ILE A 98 19.27 12.05 -12.77
CA ILE A 98 19.57 11.34 -14.01
C ILE A 98 20.13 12.32 -15.02
N ASN A 99 21.35 12.03 -15.50
CA ASN A 99 22.13 12.96 -16.36
C ASN A 99 22.21 14.37 -15.75
N ASN A 100 22.51 14.46 -14.46
CA ASN A 100 22.57 15.70 -13.67
C ASN A 100 21.23 16.46 -13.59
N ARG A 101 20.09 15.82 -13.87
CA ARG A 101 18.75 16.39 -13.68
C ARG A 101 18.08 15.75 -12.48
N VAL A 102 17.71 16.58 -11.50
CA VAL A 102 16.96 16.15 -10.31
C VAL A 102 15.49 15.96 -10.69
N MET A 103 14.95 14.78 -10.38
CA MET A 103 13.59 14.38 -10.67
C MET A 103 12.66 14.67 -9.49
N ASN A 104 11.35 14.58 -9.73
CA ASN A 104 10.37 14.79 -8.67
C ASN A 104 10.52 13.73 -7.56
N PRO A 105 10.42 14.12 -6.29
CA PRO A 105 10.51 13.20 -5.18
C PRO A 105 9.33 12.23 -5.16
N THR A 106 9.59 10.98 -4.83
CA THR A 106 8.57 9.95 -4.60
C THR A 106 8.62 9.51 -3.14
N LYS A 107 7.49 9.63 -2.42
CA LYS A 107 7.39 9.16 -1.04
C LYS A 107 6.76 7.77 -0.99
N ILE A 108 7.46 6.83 -0.36
CA ILE A 108 6.91 5.51 -0.05
C ILE A 108 6.80 5.31 1.46
N THR A 109 5.77 4.57 1.88
CA THR A 109 5.58 4.12 3.26
C THR A 109 5.43 2.61 3.25
N VAL A 110 6.34 1.90 3.92
CA VAL A 110 6.30 0.44 4.02
C VAL A 110 5.52 0.06 5.28
N ILE A 111 4.42 -0.66 5.08
CA ILE A 111 3.53 -1.11 6.15
C ILE A 111 3.59 -2.64 6.27
N SER A 112 3.56 -3.15 7.50
CA SER A 112 3.35 -4.57 7.75
C SER A 112 1.92 -4.97 7.37
N ALA A 113 1.73 -6.25 7.05
CA ALA A 113 0.38 -6.79 6.88
C ALA A 113 -0.45 -6.48 8.14
N VAL A 114 -1.65 -5.93 7.94
CA VAL A 114 -2.58 -5.71 9.04
C VAL A 114 -3.03 -7.08 9.54
N PRO A 115 -2.88 -7.38 10.85
CA PRO A 115 -3.39 -8.62 11.42
C PRO A 115 -4.88 -8.74 11.09
N LYS A 116 -5.32 -9.94 10.69
CA LYS A 116 -6.73 -10.17 10.41
C LYS A 116 -7.53 -9.77 11.65
N PRO A 117 -8.46 -8.80 11.55
CA PRO A 117 -9.21 -8.38 12.71
C PRO A 117 -10.11 -9.52 13.18
N THR A 118 -10.27 -9.62 14.48
CA THR A 118 -11.20 -10.57 15.10
C THR A 118 -12.52 -9.88 15.33
N VAL A 119 -13.62 -10.47 14.88
CA VAL A 119 -14.97 -9.97 15.16
C VAL A 119 -15.56 -10.81 16.28
N SER A 120 -15.76 -10.20 17.45
CA SER A 120 -16.46 -10.81 18.57
C SER A 120 -17.89 -10.29 18.67
N LYS A 121 -18.78 -11.11 19.22
CA LYS A 121 -20.20 -10.78 19.45
C LYS A 121 -20.50 -10.90 20.93
N SER A 122 -21.11 -9.87 21.50
CA SER A 122 -21.65 -9.86 22.86
C SER A 122 -23.11 -9.44 22.82
N CYS A 123 -24.00 -10.20 23.44
CA CYS A 123 -25.43 -9.86 23.50
C CYS A 123 -25.88 -9.73 24.94
N ASN A 124 -26.90 -8.91 25.17
CA ASN A 124 -27.58 -8.91 26.45
C ASN A 124 -28.37 -10.23 26.67
N PRO A 125 -28.70 -10.59 27.93
CA PRO A 125 -29.38 -11.85 28.24
C PRO A 125 -30.72 -12.04 27.49
N GLU A 126 -31.41 -10.93 27.21
CA GLU A 126 -32.70 -10.92 26.51
C GLU A 126 -32.57 -11.06 24.98
N MET A 127 -31.34 -11.11 24.45
CA MET A 127 -31.04 -11.13 23.01
C MET A 127 -31.72 -10.01 22.20
N THR A 128 -31.99 -8.88 22.85
CA THR A 128 -32.61 -7.70 22.22
C THR A 128 -31.56 -6.78 21.60
N ILE A 129 -30.33 -6.79 22.13
CA ILE A 129 -29.21 -5.99 21.65
C ILE A 129 -27.96 -6.86 21.59
N CYS A 130 -27.28 -6.84 20.45
CA CYS A 130 -25.98 -7.48 20.26
C CYS A 130 -24.96 -6.45 19.77
N THR A 131 -23.84 -6.37 20.46
CA THR A 131 -22.68 -5.57 20.08
C THR A 131 -21.67 -6.46 19.37
N LEU A 132 -21.31 -6.08 18.16
CA LEU A 132 -20.17 -6.62 17.43
C LEU A 132 -18.95 -5.74 17.73
N THR A 133 -17.81 -6.35 18.02
CA THR A 133 -16.56 -5.64 18.24
C THR A 133 -15.53 -6.17 17.25
N CYS A 134 -14.92 -5.27 16.49
CA CYS A 134 -13.86 -5.56 15.53
C CYS A 134 -12.54 -5.17 16.17
N GLU A 135 -11.80 -6.15 16.65
CA GLU A 135 -10.49 -5.94 17.25
C GLU A 135 -9.42 -6.21 16.20
N ALA A 136 -8.81 -5.13 15.70
CA ALA A 136 -7.57 -5.20 14.96
C ALA A 136 -6.41 -5.09 15.96
N GLN A 137 -5.43 -5.99 15.88
CA GLN A 137 -4.23 -5.88 16.69
C GLN A 137 -3.47 -4.61 16.30
N ALA A 138 -3.19 -3.75 17.28
CA ALA A 138 -2.64 -2.43 17.03
C ALA A 138 -1.27 -2.52 16.35
N ILE A 139 -1.13 -1.82 15.21
CA ILE A 139 0.14 -1.69 14.49
C ILE A 139 0.78 -0.38 14.92
N THR A 140 1.94 -0.45 15.57
CA THR A 140 2.73 0.72 15.94
C THR A 140 3.17 1.47 14.67
N GLY A 141 2.84 2.76 14.58
CA GLY A 141 3.32 3.65 13.52
C GLY A 141 2.42 3.78 12.29
N VAL A 142 1.17 3.31 12.33
CA VAL A 142 0.21 3.46 11.22
C VAL A 142 -0.83 4.53 11.58
N GLU A 143 -1.00 5.51 10.68
CA GLU A 143 -2.12 6.50 10.68
C GLU A 143 -3.48 5.78 10.75
N PRO A 144 -4.55 6.43 11.26
CA PRO A 144 -5.62 5.74 11.97
C PRO A 144 -6.25 4.59 11.17
N VAL A 145 -6.35 3.42 11.81
CA VAL A 145 -7.07 2.25 11.28
C VAL A 145 -8.54 2.65 11.07
N ILE A 146 -8.97 2.66 9.80
CA ILE A 146 -10.36 2.98 9.45
C ILE A 146 -11.19 1.70 9.56
N TYR A 147 -12.15 1.69 10.48
CA TYR A 147 -13.14 0.63 10.60
C TYR A 147 -14.33 0.89 9.68
N SER A 148 -14.86 -0.17 9.07
CA SER A 148 -16.11 -0.12 8.31
C SER A 148 -16.90 -1.39 8.53
N TRP A 149 -18.22 -1.27 8.59
CA TRP A 149 -19.13 -2.37 8.89
C TRP A 149 -20.13 -2.60 7.76
N VAL A 150 -20.24 -3.85 7.32
CA VAL A 150 -21.23 -4.29 6.33
C VAL A 150 -22.03 -5.43 6.96
N ILE A 151 -23.33 -5.20 7.17
CA ILE A 151 -24.22 -6.17 7.83
C ILE A 151 -24.81 -7.14 6.80
N SER A 152 -25.13 -6.65 5.60
CA SER A 152 -25.62 -7.44 4.48
C SER A 152 -25.36 -6.72 3.16
N ALA A 153 -25.52 -7.41 2.02
CA ALA A 153 -25.30 -6.83 0.69
C ALA A 153 -26.13 -5.56 0.39
N LYS A 154 -27.21 -5.31 1.15
CA LYS A 154 -28.11 -4.16 0.98
C LYS A 154 -27.95 -3.08 2.06
N GLN A 155 -27.26 -3.35 3.17
CA GLN A 155 -27.21 -2.43 4.31
C GLN A 155 -25.77 -2.15 4.74
N ARG A 156 -25.30 -0.95 4.39
CA ARG A 156 -24.00 -0.41 4.79
C ARG A 156 -24.21 0.51 5.99
N VAL A 157 -23.56 0.20 7.11
CA VAL A 157 -23.53 1.11 8.26
C VAL A 157 -22.16 1.77 8.28
N GLN A 158 -22.13 3.06 8.00
CA GLN A 158 -20.90 3.85 8.11
C GLN A 158 -20.71 4.16 9.60
N SER A 159 -19.89 3.35 10.27
CA SER A 159 -19.42 3.63 11.63
C SER A 159 -17.90 3.60 11.61
N SER A 160 -17.28 4.71 12.03
CA SER A 160 -15.84 4.82 12.25
C SER A 160 -15.40 4.18 13.58
N SER A 161 -16.33 3.59 14.32
CA SER A 161 -16.07 2.88 15.58
C SER A 161 -15.70 1.42 15.32
N ASN A 162 -14.82 0.88 16.17
CA ASN A 162 -14.52 -0.54 16.25
C ASN A 162 -15.66 -1.36 16.89
N GLN A 163 -16.77 -0.72 17.26
CA GLN A 163 -17.97 -1.35 17.79
C GLN A 163 -19.20 -1.00 16.96
N LEU A 164 -20.06 -2.00 16.78
CA LEU A 164 -21.36 -1.86 16.13
C LEU A 164 -22.44 -2.53 16.99
N SER A 165 -23.36 -1.73 17.53
CA SER A 165 -24.53 -2.23 18.26
C SER A 165 -25.70 -2.43 17.30
N ILE A 166 -26.26 -3.64 17.30
CA ILE A 166 -27.44 -4.00 16.53
C ILE A 166 -28.58 -4.26 17.53
N ALA A 167 -29.68 -3.51 17.41
CA ALA A 167 -30.89 -3.76 18.17
C ALA A 167 -31.92 -4.50 17.31
N LYS A 168 -32.73 -5.37 17.94
CA LYS A 168 -33.76 -6.19 17.28
C LYS A 168 -34.75 -5.37 16.43
N LEU A 169 -34.96 -4.09 16.78
CA LEU A 169 -35.78 -3.12 16.01
C LEU A 169 -35.25 -2.82 14.60
N TRP A 170 -33.97 -3.06 14.29
CA TRP A 170 -33.39 -2.83 12.96
C TRP A 170 -33.48 -4.05 12.03
N VAL A 171 -33.87 -5.22 12.55
CA VAL A 171 -34.03 -6.48 11.79
C VAL A 171 -35.48 -6.62 11.27
N THR A 172 -36.37 -5.73 11.70
CA THR A 172 -37.74 -5.66 11.19
C THR A 172 -38.01 -4.26 10.68
N LEU A 173 -38.01 -4.11 9.36
CA LEU A 173 -39.14 -3.57 8.57
C LEU A 173 -38.83 -3.80 7.06
N PRO A 174 -39.88 -4.05 6.25
CA PRO A 174 -39.83 -4.73 4.95
C PRO A 174 -39.15 -3.96 3.82
#